data_AF-A0A7C9ETG5-F1
#
_entry.id   AF-A0A7C9ETG5-F1
#
_cell.length_a   1.000
_cell.length_b   1.000
_cell.length_c   1.000
_cell.angle_alpha   90.00
_cell.angle_beta   90.00
_cell.angle_gamma   90.00
#
_symmetry.space_group_name_H-M   'P 1'
#
loop_
_entity.id
_entity.type
_entity.pdbx_description
1 polymer ?
#
loop_
_entity_poly.entity_id
_entity_poly.type
_entity_poly.pdbx_seq_one_letter_code
_entity_poly.pdbx_strand_id
1 'polypeptide(L)'
;FYGFGIGSASYVRGVRFSRPRRMGEYKAYVQNLEKGLVNDSKRSDVDLKDRAMDVVMLSLRTARGLDVKYFMQSFGASMAMPLCRAYIPYVESGHVLCLNEERELISADELSSLILVEDKLEKGLAFIRLSDPEGFLLSNELISVAFGVIAP
;
A
#
# COMPACT_ATOMS: atom_id res chain seq x y z
N PHE A 1 -1.82 -0.78 17.14
CA PHE A 1 -1.37 0.25 18.11
C PHE A 1 -2.54 1.16 18.46
N TYR A 2 -2.50 1.80 19.62
CA TYR A 2 -3.50 2.80 20.03
C TYR A 2 -2.90 4.20 19.91
N GLY A 3 -3.60 5.07 19.20
CA GLY A 3 -3.31 6.49 19.12
C GLY A 3 -4.43 7.28 19.80
N PHE A 4 -4.05 8.23 20.65
CA PHE A 4 -4.99 9.05 21.41
C PHE A 4 -4.82 10.54 21.04
N GLY A 5 -5.88 11.31 21.23
CA GLY A 5 -5.88 12.75 20.95
C GLY A 5 -6.43 13.12 19.58
N ILE A 6 -6.51 14.42 19.36
CA ILE A 6 -7.03 15.04 18.13
C ILE A 6 -6.23 14.58 16.90
N GLY A 7 -6.93 14.23 15.82
CA GLY A 7 -6.34 13.81 14.55
C GLY A 7 -5.54 12.50 14.58
N SER A 8 -5.49 11.80 15.71
CA SER A 8 -4.75 10.56 15.85
C SER A 8 -5.46 9.39 15.15
N ALA A 9 -4.66 8.43 14.68
CA ALA A 9 -5.14 7.16 14.17
C ALA A 9 -4.78 6.04 15.15
N SER A 10 -5.70 5.09 15.35
CA SER A 10 -5.41 3.80 15.97
C SER A 10 -5.49 2.70 14.93
N TYR A 11 -4.75 1.62 15.13
CA TYR A 11 -4.84 0.42 14.30
C TYR A 11 -5.08 -0.81 15.18
N VAL A 12 -6.29 -1.33 15.16
CA VAL A 12 -6.73 -2.42 16.05
C VAL A 12 -7.38 -3.50 15.19
N ARG A 13 -6.88 -4.74 15.29
CA ARG A 13 -7.40 -5.91 14.56
C ARG A 13 -7.57 -5.67 13.04
N GLY A 14 -6.61 -4.99 12.41
CA GLY A 14 -6.66 -4.73 10.97
C GLY A 14 -7.64 -3.64 10.53
N VAL A 15 -8.09 -2.80 11.46
CA VAL A 15 -8.99 -1.67 11.19
C VAL A 15 -8.32 -0.38 11.66
N ARG A 16 -8.33 0.63 10.80
CA ARG A 16 -7.83 1.97 11.11
C ARG A 16 -8.97 2.82 11.65
N PHE A 17 -8.77 3.38 12.85
CA PHE A 17 -9.71 4.30 13.48
C PHE A 17 -9.09 5.69 13.49
N SER A 18 -9.59 6.57 12.61
CA SER A 18 -9.11 7.94 12.50
C SER A 18 -10.03 8.90 13.25
N ARG A 19 -9.46 9.73 14.12
CA ARG A 19 -10.21 10.76 14.86
C ARG A 19 -10.27 12.08 14.08
N PRO A 20 -11.28 12.92 14.33
CA PRO A 20 -11.36 14.23 13.68
C PRO A 20 -10.12 15.07 13.96
N ARG A 21 -9.67 15.80 12.93
CA ARG A 21 -8.48 16.67 12.99
C ARG A 21 -8.79 18.08 13.51
N ARG A 22 -10.07 18.46 13.54
CA ARG A 22 -10.53 19.78 14.02
C ARG A 22 -11.05 19.68 15.45
N MET A 23 -10.70 20.66 16.28
CA MET A 23 -10.99 20.62 17.72
C MET A 23 -12.50 20.53 18.02
N GLY A 24 -13.34 21.26 17.28
CA GLY A 24 -14.80 21.20 17.45
C GLY A 24 -15.37 19.82 17.16
N GLU A 25 -14.97 19.21 16.03
CA GLU A 25 -15.39 17.88 15.63
C GLU A 25 -14.86 16.80 16.58
N TYR A 26 -13.61 16.95 17.05
CA TYR A 26 -13.01 16.04 18.01
C TYR A 26 -13.74 16.08 19.36
N LYS A 27 -14.11 17.27 19.85
CA LYS A 27 -14.92 17.41 21.07
C LYS A 27 -16.27 16.71 20.93
N ALA A 28 -16.95 16.91 19.80
CA ALA A 28 -18.22 16.23 19.52
C ALA A 28 -18.05 14.70 19.43
N TYR A 29 -16.97 14.24 18.78
CA TYR A 29 -16.63 12.82 18.71
C TYR A 29 -16.43 12.20 20.10
N VAL A 30 -15.65 12.84 20.98
CA VAL A 30 -15.42 12.33 22.36
C VAL A 30 -16.74 12.28 23.13
N GLN A 31 -17.57 13.32 23.06
CA GLN A 31 -18.88 13.34 23.70
C GLN A 31 -19.81 12.24 23.19
N ASN A 32 -19.79 11.95 21.89
CA ASN A 32 -20.57 10.86 21.31
C ASN A 32 -20.00 9.49 21.70
N LEU A 33 -18.68 9.38 21.82
CA LEU A 33 -18.00 8.15 22.25
C LEU A 33 -18.35 7.81 23.69
N GLU A 34 -18.33 8.78 24.60
CA GLU A 34 -18.77 8.64 26.00
C GLU A 34 -20.23 8.19 26.11
N LYS A 35 -21.08 8.61 25.17
CA LYS A 35 -22.49 8.22 25.08
C LYS A 35 -22.72 6.88 24.37
N GLY A 36 -21.66 6.23 23.86
CA GLY A 36 -21.78 4.98 23.09
C GLY A 36 -22.41 5.14 21.70
N LEU A 37 -22.44 6.36 21.15
CA LEU A 37 -23.09 6.70 19.88
C LEU A 37 -22.16 6.62 18.66
N VAL A 38 -20.87 6.35 18.88
CA VAL A 38 -19.90 6.20 17.80
C VAL A 38 -19.96 4.77 17.27
N ASN A 39 -20.38 4.62 16.02
CA ASN A 39 -20.44 3.34 15.34
C ASN A 39 -19.33 3.31 14.27
N ASP A 40 -18.16 2.81 14.64
CA ASP A 40 -16.96 2.76 13.79
C ASP A 40 -16.99 1.57 12.79
N SER A 41 -18.14 0.93 12.60
CA SER A 41 -18.29 -0.36 11.91
C SER A 41 -18.34 -0.30 10.38
N LYS A 42 -18.23 0.88 9.76
CA LYS A 42 -18.23 0.99 8.29
C LYS A 42 -16.82 0.87 7.72
N ARG A 43 -16.40 -0.38 7.44
CA ARG A 43 -15.39 -0.66 6.41
C ARG A 43 -15.96 -0.19 5.07
N SER A 44 -15.50 0.96 4.59
CA SER A 44 -15.81 1.45 3.25
C SER A 44 -14.71 1.02 2.27
N ASP A 45 -14.98 1.10 0.97
CA ASP A 45 -13.94 0.92 -0.06
C ASP A 45 -12.80 1.94 0.09
N VAL A 46 -13.09 3.11 0.67
CA VAL A 46 -12.09 4.11 1.03
C VAL A 46 -11.11 3.56 2.08
N ASP A 47 -11.60 2.83 3.09
CA ASP A 47 -10.73 2.17 4.09
C ASP A 47 -9.85 1.08 3.46
N LEU A 48 -10.35 0.35 2.45
CA LEU A 48 -9.54 -0.65 1.74
C LEU A 48 -8.40 -0.03 0.93
N LYS A 49 -8.69 1.04 0.16
CA LYS A 49 -7.67 1.78 -0.61
C LYS A 49 -6.64 2.45 0.30
N ASP A 50 -7.08 3.08 1.38
CA ASP A 50 -6.19 3.70 2.36
C ASP A 50 -5.23 2.68 2.98
N ARG A 51 -5.74 1.49 3.32
CA ARG A 51 -4.91 0.40 3.83
C ARG A 51 -3.94 -0.14 2.79
N ALA A 52 -4.34 -0.26 1.53
CA ALA A 52 -3.44 -0.67 0.44
C ALA A 52 -2.30 0.35 0.27
N MET A 53 -2.61 1.64 0.24
CA MET A 53 -1.63 2.72 0.16
C MET A 53 -0.67 2.70 1.36
N ASP A 54 -1.18 2.55 2.59
CA ASP A 54 -0.34 2.42 3.80
C ASP A 54 0.64 1.23 3.68
N VAL A 55 0.19 0.07 3.18
CA VAL A 55 1.04 -1.12 2.99
C VAL A 55 2.14 -0.85 1.96
N VAL A 56 1.83 -0.25 0.80
CA VAL A 56 2.84 0.11 -0.20
C VAL A 56 3.83 1.12 0.37
N MET A 57 3.32 2.17 1.03
CA MET A 57 4.10 3.25 1.62
C MET A 57 5.15 2.75 2.61
N LEU A 58 4.74 1.85 3.51
CA LEU A 58 5.63 1.29 4.52
C LEU A 58 6.59 0.29 3.90
N SER A 59 6.10 -0.59 3.03
CA SER A 59 6.92 -1.69 2.48
C SER A 59 8.04 -1.19 1.58
N LEU A 60 7.78 -0.21 0.70
CA LEU A 60 8.78 0.36 -0.21
C LEU A 60 9.85 1.18 0.51
N ARG A 61 9.61 1.62 1.75
CA ARG A 61 10.62 2.26 2.59
C ARG A 61 11.54 1.25 3.30
N THR A 62 11.29 -0.04 3.13
CA THR A 62 12.15 -1.10 3.70
C THR A 62 12.96 -1.79 2.62
N ALA A 63 14.13 -2.30 2.99
CA ALA A 63 14.93 -3.14 2.10
C ALA A 63 14.22 -4.45 1.68
N ARG A 64 13.22 -4.91 2.47
CA ARG A 64 12.44 -6.12 2.17
C ARG A 64 11.57 -5.93 0.93
N GLY A 65 11.01 -4.73 0.75
CA GLY A 65 10.04 -4.42 -0.29
C GLY A 65 8.61 -4.86 0.01
N LEU A 66 7.71 -4.54 -0.92
CA LEU A 66 6.33 -4.99 -0.98
C LEU A 66 6.27 -6.47 -1.34
N ASP A 67 5.54 -7.23 -0.53
CA ASP A 67 5.20 -8.64 -0.77
C ASP A 67 3.96 -8.70 -1.68
N VAL A 68 4.15 -9.06 -2.95
CA VAL A 68 3.10 -8.95 -3.98
C VAL A 68 2.01 -9.99 -3.77
N LYS A 69 2.38 -11.21 -3.36
CA LYS A 69 1.43 -12.28 -3.07
C LYS A 69 0.51 -11.92 -1.91
N TYR A 70 1.08 -11.45 -0.80
CA TYR A 70 0.29 -10.95 0.32
C TYR A 70 -0.60 -9.75 -0.08
N PHE A 71 -0.05 -8.81 -0.86
CA PHE A 71 -0.79 -7.63 -1.30
C PHE A 71 -2.00 -8.03 -2.16
N MET A 72 -1.83 -8.93 -3.12
CA MET A 72 -2.91 -9.42 -3.97
C MET A 72 -3.97 -10.19 -3.21
N GLN A 73 -3.58 -11.04 -2.26
CA GLN A 73 -4.54 -11.75 -1.39
C GLN A 73 -5.35 -10.80 -0.49
N SER A 74 -4.74 -9.68 -0.07
CA SER A 74 -5.37 -8.73 0.85
C SER A 74 -6.24 -7.66 0.15
N PHE A 75 -5.85 -7.24 -1.05
CA PHE A 75 -6.43 -6.08 -1.74
C PHE A 75 -6.93 -6.38 -3.16
N GLY A 76 -6.66 -7.58 -3.69
CA GLY A 76 -7.10 -8.04 -4.99
C GLY A 76 -6.19 -7.65 -6.16
N ALA A 77 -6.29 -8.43 -7.25
CA ALA A 77 -5.55 -8.17 -8.48
C ALA A 77 -5.92 -6.85 -9.16
N SER A 78 -7.12 -6.32 -8.90
CA SER A 78 -7.57 -5.02 -9.39
C SER A 78 -6.69 -3.86 -8.90
N MET A 79 -5.98 -4.01 -7.77
CA MET A 79 -4.98 -3.05 -7.28
C MET A 79 -3.55 -3.49 -7.61
N ALA A 80 -3.25 -4.78 -7.51
CA ALA A 80 -1.89 -5.29 -7.73
C ALA A 80 -1.44 -5.17 -9.20
N MET A 81 -2.32 -5.46 -10.16
CA MET A 81 -1.97 -5.46 -11.58
C MET A 81 -1.66 -4.04 -12.10
N PRO A 82 -2.48 -3.00 -11.84
CA PRO A 82 -2.12 -1.63 -12.21
C PRO A 82 -0.85 -1.13 -11.51
N LEU A 83 -0.62 -1.52 -10.25
CA LEU A 83 0.59 -1.19 -9.51
C LEU A 83 1.85 -1.75 -10.19
N CYS A 84 1.84 -3.04 -10.52
CA CYS A 84 2.98 -3.66 -11.19
C CYS A 84 3.22 -3.04 -12.58
N ARG A 85 2.13 -2.73 -13.30
CA ARG A 85 2.22 -2.06 -14.61
C ARG A 85 2.85 -0.67 -14.51
N ALA A 86 2.47 0.11 -13.50
CA ALA A 86 2.99 1.45 -13.28
C ALA A 86 4.50 1.45 -12.99
N TYR A 87 5.05 0.33 -12.49
CA TYR A 87 6.47 0.21 -12.19
C TYR A 87 7.36 -0.27 -13.33
N ILE A 88 6.82 -0.73 -14.46
CA ILE A 88 7.62 -1.21 -15.60
C ILE A 88 8.72 -0.18 -16.01
N PRO A 89 8.43 1.12 -16.22
CA PRO A 89 9.47 2.09 -16.62
C PRO A 89 10.55 2.30 -15.53
N TYR A 90 10.19 2.05 -14.28
CA TYR A 90 11.10 2.20 -13.14
C TYR A 90 11.95 0.95 -12.90
N VAL A 91 11.51 -0.21 -13.41
CA VAL A 91 12.33 -1.42 -13.51
C VAL A 91 13.35 -1.25 -14.65
N GLU A 92 12.92 -0.75 -15.81
CA GLU A 92 13.83 -0.47 -16.95
C GLU A 92 14.95 0.51 -16.57
N SER A 93 14.62 1.54 -15.79
CA SER A 93 15.58 2.54 -15.32
C SER A 93 16.35 2.12 -14.06
N GLY A 94 16.09 0.96 -13.49
CA GLY A 94 16.81 0.40 -12.33
C GLY A 94 16.45 1.03 -10.96
N HIS A 95 15.41 1.86 -10.88
CA HIS A 95 14.94 2.46 -9.62
C HIS A 95 14.07 1.50 -8.79
N VAL A 96 13.39 0.59 -9.47
CA VAL A 96 12.55 -0.45 -8.87
C VAL A 96 13.13 -1.81 -9.22
N LEU A 97 13.22 -2.69 -8.23
CA LEU A 97 13.69 -4.06 -8.38
C LEU A 97 12.51 -5.00 -8.15
N CYS A 98 12.19 -5.80 -9.17
CA CYS A 98 11.23 -6.89 -9.08
C CYS A 98 11.97 -8.20 -8.83
N LEU A 99 11.47 -9.02 -7.91
CA LEU A 99 12.14 -10.24 -7.45
C LEU A 99 11.17 -11.43 -7.44
N ASN A 100 11.67 -12.61 -7.81
CA ASN A 100 10.98 -13.88 -7.64
C ASN A 100 11.07 -14.40 -6.18
N GLU A 101 10.53 -15.59 -5.90
CA GLU A 101 10.56 -16.20 -4.56
C GLU A 101 12.00 -16.43 -4.07
N GLU A 102 12.91 -16.74 -4.99
CA GLU A 102 14.34 -16.98 -4.79
C GLU A 102 15.17 -15.69 -4.63
N ARG A 103 14.54 -14.50 -4.67
CA ARG A 103 15.18 -13.17 -4.61
C ARG A 103 16.06 -12.84 -5.83
N GLU A 104 15.82 -13.50 -6.95
CA GLU A 104 16.48 -13.19 -8.23
C GLU A 104 15.73 -12.06 -8.95
N LEU A 105 16.46 -11.24 -9.70
CA LEU A 105 15.90 -10.10 -10.42
C LEU A 105 15.07 -10.54 -11.62
N ILE A 106 13.88 -9.97 -11.72
CA ILE A 106 12.97 -10.10 -12.87
C ILE A 106 13.18 -8.88 -13.76
N SER A 107 13.39 -9.11 -15.06
CA SER A 107 13.56 -8.02 -16.03
C SER A 107 12.23 -7.30 -16.31
N ALA A 108 12.30 -6.10 -16.89
CA ALA A 108 11.10 -5.37 -17.31
C ALA A 108 10.28 -6.13 -18.37
N ASP A 109 10.94 -6.83 -19.29
CA ASP A 109 10.28 -7.65 -20.32
C ASP A 109 9.55 -8.85 -19.70
N GLU A 110 10.20 -9.50 -18.73
CA GLU A 110 9.61 -10.61 -18.00
C GLU A 110 8.43 -10.13 -17.15
N LEU A 111 8.58 -9.04 -16.41
CA LEU A 111 7.49 -8.41 -15.65
C LEU A 111 6.30 -8.05 -16.56
N SER A 112 6.57 -7.44 -17.72
CA SER A 112 5.54 -7.10 -18.72
C SER A 112 4.77 -8.33 -19.17
N SER A 113 5.44 -9.46 -19.33
CA SER A 113 4.84 -10.74 -19.69
C SER A 113 4.02 -11.36 -18.55
N LEU A 114 4.47 -11.21 -17.30
CA LEU A 114 3.77 -11.70 -16.11
C LEU A 114 2.46 -10.96 -15.87
N ILE A 115 2.43 -9.63 -16.05
CA ILE A 115 1.24 -8.78 -15.81
C ILE A 115 0.12 -9.03 -16.85
N LEU A 116 0.33 -9.82 -17.89
CA LEU A 116 -0.73 -10.18 -18.84
C LEU A 116 -1.73 -11.19 -18.25
N VAL A 117 -1.33 -11.98 -17.26
CA VAL A 117 -2.13 -13.05 -16.68
C VAL A 117 -1.95 -13.05 -15.16
N GLU A 118 -3.04 -12.89 -14.40
CA GLU A 118 -3.02 -12.82 -12.94
C GLU A 118 -2.28 -14.01 -12.29
N ASP A 119 -2.61 -15.25 -12.70
CA ASP A 119 -1.94 -16.47 -12.25
C ASP A 119 -0.43 -16.49 -12.49
N LYS A 120 0.03 -15.85 -13.57
CA LYS A 120 1.47 -15.77 -13.86
C LYS A 120 2.13 -14.75 -12.94
N LEU A 121 1.50 -13.58 -12.74
CA LEU A 121 2.01 -12.58 -11.81
C LEU A 121 2.12 -13.13 -10.39
N GLU A 122 1.10 -13.85 -9.90
CA GLU A 122 1.11 -14.43 -8.54
C GLU A 122 2.29 -15.37 -8.30
N LYS A 123 2.65 -16.16 -9.33
CA LYS A 123 3.69 -17.19 -9.25
C LYS A 123 5.08 -16.66 -9.59
N GLY A 124 5.15 -15.69 -10.50
CA GLY A 124 6.40 -15.17 -11.04
C GLY A 124 6.99 -14.02 -10.23
N LEU A 125 6.15 -13.19 -9.59
CA LEU A 125 6.59 -11.99 -8.88
C LEU A 125 6.29 -12.10 -7.38
N ALA A 126 7.35 -12.17 -6.56
CA ALA A 126 7.23 -12.24 -5.12
C ALA A 126 7.38 -10.88 -4.45
N PHE A 127 8.37 -10.08 -4.85
CA PHE A 127 8.67 -8.80 -4.21
C PHE A 127 8.90 -7.65 -5.18
N ILE A 128 8.48 -6.45 -4.78
CA ILE A 128 8.85 -5.19 -5.40
C ILE A 128 9.57 -4.34 -4.35
N ARG A 129 10.80 -3.89 -4.61
CA ARG A 129 11.53 -2.99 -3.72
C ARG A 129 12.20 -1.86 -4.48
N LEU A 130 12.60 -0.82 -3.77
CA LEU A 130 13.42 0.25 -4.33
C LEU A 130 14.89 -0.19 -4.36
N SER A 131 15.61 0.23 -5.40
CA SER A 131 17.07 0.07 -5.45
C SER A 131 17.76 1.01 -4.46
N ASP A 132 18.97 0.63 -4.05
CA ASP A 132 19.80 1.37 -3.09
C ASP A 132 21.10 1.80 -3.77
N PRO A 133 21.43 3.11 -3.80
CA PRO A 133 20.67 4.24 -3.24
C PRO A 133 19.60 4.85 -4.17
N GLU A 134 19.65 4.59 -5.48
CA GLU A 134 18.97 5.40 -6.50
C GLU A 134 17.44 5.38 -6.35
N GLY A 135 16.85 4.21 -6.12
CA GLY A 135 15.41 4.07 -5.89
C GLY A 135 14.96 4.74 -4.59
N PHE A 136 15.74 4.63 -3.51
CA PHE A 136 15.43 5.28 -2.23
C PHE A 136 15.45 6.82 -2.32
N LEU A 137 16.36 7.39 -3.12
CA LEU A 137 16.41 8.84 -3.38
C LEU A 137 15.11 9.35 -4.03
N LEU A 138 14.44 8.51 -4.83
CA LEU A 138 13.17 8.82 -5.50
C LEU A 138 11.95 8.21 -4.80
N SER A 139 12.09 7.73 -3.56
CA SER A 139 11.04 6.96 -2.88
C SER A 139 9.70 7.68 -2.80
N ASN A 140 9.68 8.99 -2.55
CA ASN A 140 8.44 9.75 -2.48
C ASN A 140 7.70 9.80 -3.82
N GLU A 141 8.43 9.96 -4.94
CA GLU A 141 7.84 9.98 -6.28
C GLU A 141 7.31 8.59 -6.66
N LEU A 142 8.10 7.54 -6.43
CA LEU A 142 7.70 6.16 -6.75
C LEU A 142 6.50 5.69 -5.92
N ILE A 143 6.38 6.15 -4.67
CA ILE A 143 5.21 5.87 -3.83
C ILE A 143 3.99 6.68 -4.31
N SER A 144 4.18 7.91 -4.76
CA SER A 144 3.11 8.73 -5.36
C SER A 144 2.52 8.06 -6.60
N VAL A 145 3.37 7.48 -7.46
CA VAL A 145 2.94 6.69 -8.64
C VAL A 145 2.03 5.53 -8.22
N ALA A 146 2.39 4.79 -7.17
CA ALA A 146 1.54 3.71 -6.66
C ALA A 146 0.18 4.21 -6.15
N PHE A 147 0.17 5.35 -5.46
CA PHE A 147 -1.08 5.91 -4.93
C PHE A 147 -2.02 6.31 -6.07
N GLY A 148 -1.47 6.92 -7.13
CA GLY A 148 -2.25 7.32 -8.31
C GLY A 148 -2.94 6.17 -9.03
N VAL A 149 -2.45 4.92 -8.90
CA VAL A 149 -3.10 3.74 -9.50
C VAL A 149 -4.01 2.98 -8.55
N ILE A 150 -3.76 3.04 -7.24
CA ILE A 150 -4.61 2.40 -6.20
C ILE A 150 -5.88 3.23 -5.95
N ALA A 151 -5.73 4.55 -5.94
CA ALA A 151 -6.79 5.52 -5.71
C ALA A 151 -6.70 6.67 -6.74
N PRO A 152 -7.03 6.38 -8.02
CA PRO A 152 -7.03 7.39 -9.07
C PRO A 152 -8.07 8.50 -8.84
#